data_AF-A0A8J7R596-F1
#
_entry.id   AF-A0A8J7R596-F1
#
_cell.length_a   1.000
_cell.length_b   1.000
_cell.length_c   1.000
_cell.angle_alpha   90.00
_cell.angle_beta   90.00
_cell.angle_gamma   90.00
#
_symmetry.space_group_name_H-M   'P 1'
#
loop_
_entity.id
_entity.type
_entity.pdbx_description
1 polymer ?
#
loop_
_entity_poly.entity_id
_entity_poly.type
_entity_poly.pdbx_seq_one_letter_code
_entity_poly.pdbx_strand_id
1 'polypeptide(L)'
;MTVVSMTYRELADRLGMKPESARKAVRRKGWTRTVGNDGMARVLVPQEDLPPVSGTAEALPPARPADGPGDGLPAMSRELELKIEGLRALLVAEGRRADAAEADRDRWHELATRPWWRRLAG
;
A
#
# COMPACT_ATOMS: atom_id res chain seq x y z
N MET A 1 5.06 15.91 -17.00
CA MET A 1 3.78 16.19 -16.33
C MET A 1 3.71 15.40 -15.04
N THR A 2 4.30 15.93 -13.98
CA THR A 2 4.09 15.42 -12.62
C THR A 2 2.71 15.88 -12.15
N VAL A 3 1.86 14.93 -11.75
CA VAL A 3 0.52 15.22 -11.23
C VAL A 3 0.51 15.02 -9.72
N VAL A 4 -0.04 15.98 -9.00
CA VAL A 4 -0.19 15.93 -7.54
C VAL A 4 -1.65 15.68 -7.23
N SER A 5 -1.94 14.59 -6.52
CA SER A 5 -3.28 14.27 -6.03
C SER A 5 -3.52 15.01 -4.71
N MET A 6 -4.48 15.94 -4.68
CA MET A 6 -4.83 16.71 -3.47
C MET A 6 -6.34 16.89 -3.33
N THR A 7 -6.84 17.07 -2.11
CA THR A 7 -8.24 17.37 -1.85
C THR A 7 -8.60 18.79 -2.27
N TYR A 8 -9.91 19.08 -2.40
CA TYR A 8 -10.37 20.44 -2.69
C TYR A 8 -9.93 21.49 -1.67
N ARG A 9 -9.78 21.10 -0.40
CA ARG A 9 -9.35 21.99 0.67
C ARG A 9 -7.87 22.34 0.52
N GLU A 10 -7.02 21.33 0.37
CA GLU A 10 -5.58 21.52 0.17
C GLU A 10 -5.28 22.31 -1.11
N LEU A 11 -6.05 22.08 -2.18
CA LEU A 11 -5.95 22.87 -3.39
C LEU A 11 -6.31 24.34 -3.15
N ALA A 12 -7.38 24.59 -2.39
CA ALA A 12 -7.84 25.93 -2.06
C ALA A 12 -6.81 26.69 -1.22
N ASP A 13 -6.24 26.01 -0.22
CA ASP A 13 -5.17 26.54 0.63
C ASP A 13 -3.93 26.87 -0.21
N ARG A 14 -3.54 25.96 -1.11
CA ARG A 14 -2.37 26.14 -2.00
C ARG A 14 -2.54 27.26 -3.02
N LEU A 15 -3.77 27.50 -3.47
CA LEU A 15 -4.10 28.58 -4.39
C LEU A 15 -4.52 29.87 -3.67
N GLY A 16 -4.55 29.90 -2.33
CA GLY A 16 -4.98 31.05 -1.54
C GLY A 16 -6.42 31.47 -1.79
N MET A 17 -7.31 30.53 -2.12
CA MET A 17 -8.71 30.80 -2.48
C MET A 17 -9.70 30.02 -1.63
N LYS A 18 -10.98 30.40 -1.68
CA LYS A 18 -12.05 29.64 -1.02
C LYS A 18 -12.22 28.25 -1.67
N PRO A 19 -12.61 27.21 -0.92
CA PRO A 19 -12.80 25.85 -1.45
C PRO A 19 -13.82 25.77 -2.59
N GLU A 20 -14.85 26.61 -2.56
CA GLU A 20 -15.82 26.74 -3.66
C GLU A 20 -15.21 27.32 -4.95
N SER A 21 -14.21 28.21 -4.81
CA SER A 21 -13.46 28.74 -5.95
C SER A 21 -12.51 27.70 -6.53
N ALA A 22 -11.89 26.89 -5.66
CA ALA A 22 -11.06 25.76 -6.08
C ALA A 22 -11.86 24.72 -6.87
N ARG A 23 -13.09 24.39 -6.42
CA ARG A 23 -14.03 23.53 -7.17
C ARG A 23 -14.33 24.05 -8.57
N LYS A 24 -14.55 25.36 -8.70
CA LYS A 24 -14.75 26.01 -10.01
C LYS A 24 -13.49 25.99 -10.87
N ALA A 25 -12.31 26.19 -10.27
CA ALA A 25 -11.03 26.12 -10.97
C ALA A 25 -10.75 24.72 -11.53
N VAL A 26 -11.01 23.68 -10.74
CA VAL A 26 -10.90 22.25 -11.14
C VAL A 26 -11.80 21.96 -12.33
N ARG A 27 -13.06 22.42 -12.29
CA ARG A 27 -14.01 22.27 -13.41
C ARG A 27 -13.58 23.05 -14.65
N ARG A 28 -13.05 24.27 -14.48
CA ARG A 28 -12.61 25.15 -15.60
C ARG A 28 -11.35 24.61 -16.28
N LYS A 29 -10.41 24.06 -15.52
CA LYS A 29 -9.16 23.50 -16.04
C LYS A 29 -9.27 22.02 -16.41
N GLY A 30 -10.41 21.38 -16.14
CA GLY A 30 -10.67 19.99 -16.53
C GLY A 30 -9.81 18.96 -15.78
N TRP A 31 -9.36 19.29 -14.56
CA TRP A 31 -8.50 18.38 -13.79
C TRP A 31 -9.25 17.12 -13.35
N THR A 32 -8.61 15.96 -13.51
CA THR A 32 -9.22 14.65 -13.24
C THR A 32 -9.53 14.50 -11.75
N ARG A 33 -10.74 14.03 -11.45
CA ARG A 33 -11.19 13.74 -10.08
C ARG A 33 -11.23 12.23 -9.87
N THR A 34 -10.56 11.77 -8.83
CA THR A 34 -10.50 10.36 -8.42
C THR A 34 -10.90 10.24 -6.97
N VAL A 35 -11.65 9.20 -6.62
CA VAL A 35 -11.91 8.85 -5.22
C VAL A 35 -10.67 8.15 -4.68
N GLY A 36 -10.07 8.69 -3.62
CA GLY A 36 -8.91 8.07 -2.97
C GLY A 36 -9.30 6.81 -2.19
N ASN A 37 -8.30 6.00 -1.82
CA ASN A 37 -8.49 4.81 -0.98
C ASN A 37 -9.05 5.12 0.42
N ASP A 38 -9.06 6.40 0.81
CA ASP A 38 -9.67 6.96 2.02
C ASP A 38 -11.14 7.37 1.82
N GLY A 39 -11.72 7.14 0.64
CA GLY A 39 -13.09 7.53 0.28
C GLY A 39 -13.26 9.02 -0.03
N MET A 40 -12.18 9.82 0.03
CA MET A 40 -12.23 11.25 -0.22
C MET A 40 -12.05 11.58 -1.69
N ALA A 41 -12.78 12.57 -2.19
CA ALA A 41 -12.60 13.08 -3.55
C ALA A 41 -11.27 13.85 -3.66
N ARG A 42 -10.33 13.29 -4.43
CA ARG A 42 -9.03 13.89 -4.73
C ARG A 42 -9.00 14.37 -6.18
N VAL A 43 -8.31 15.47 -6.40
CA VAL A 43 -8.09 16.06 -7.72
C VAL A 43 -6.64 15.87 -8.11
N LEU A 44 -6.42 15.34 -9.31
CA LEU A 44 -5.12 15.22 -9.96
C LEU A 44 -4.79 16.55 -10.63
N VAL A 45 -3.92 17.34 -9.98
CA VAL A 45 -3.53 18.68 -10.44
C VAL A 45 -2.12 18.61 -11.04
N PRO A 46 -1.92 19.01 -12.29
CA PRO A 46 -0.58 19.14 -12.86
C PRO A 46 0.27 20.12 -12.05
N GLN A 47 1.53 19.77 -11.79
CA GLN A 47 2.42 20.61 -10.98
C GLN A 47 2.71 21.97 -11.64
N GLU A 48 2.69 22.03 -12.97
CA GLU A 48 2.83 23.25 -13.78
C GLU A 48 1.77 24.33 -13.46
N ASP A 49 0.59 23.88 -13.04
CA ASP A 49 -0.59 24.71 -12.80
C ASP A 49 -0.67 25.23 -11.35
N LEU A 50 0.26 24.78 -10.50
CA LEU A 50 0.35 25.14 -9.10
C LEU A 50 1.42 26.22 -8.93
N PRO A 51 1.19 27.21 -8.04
CA PRO A 51 2.26 28.14 -7.69
C PRO A 51 3.47 27.34 -7.17
N PRO A 52 4.70 27.74 -7.54
CA PRO A 52 5.90 27.14 -6.97
C PRO A 52 5.78 27.22 -5.45
N VAL A 53 6.12 26.13 -4.76
CA VAL A 53 6.19 26.14 -3.30
C VAL A 53 7.37 27.03 -2.95
N SER A 54 7.12 28.33 -2.77
CA SER A 54 8.12 29.28 -2.30
C SER A 54 8.46 28.93 -0.85
N GLY A 55 9.36 27.96 -0.70
CA GLY A 55 10.13 27.77 0.51
C GLY A 55 11.22 28.84 0.57
N THR A 56 10.82 30.06 0.96
CA THR A 56 11.73 31.05 1.55
C THR A 56 10.93 31.86 2.56
N ALA A 57 11.43 31.85 3.78
CA ALA A 57 10.81 32.36 4.98
C ALA A 57 10.58 33.87 4.94
N GLU A 58 9.39 34.34 5.33
CA GLU A 58 9.24 35.41 6.33
C GLU A 58 7.78 35.60 6.79
N ALA A 59 7.61 35.61 8.11
CA ALA A 59 6.53 36.21 8.91
C ALA A 59 5.06 35.70 8.77
N LEU A 60 4.70 34.68 9.56
CA LEU A 60 3.39 34.56 10.22
C LEU A 60 3.56 33.77 11.55
N PRO A 61 2.84 34.07 12.65
CA PRO A 61 3.20 33.65 14.01
C PRO A 61 3.04 32.14 14.20
N PRO A 62 3.61 31.54 15.28
CA PRO A 62 3.67 30.09 15.43
C PRO A 62 2.25 29.51 15.52
N ALA A 63 1.73 29.02 14.40
CA ALA A 63 0.63 28.11 14.38
C ALA A 63 1.13 26.82 15.03
N ARG A 64 0.65 26.63 16.27
CA ARG A 64 0.49 25.39 17.03
C ARG A 64 1.02 24.14 16.30
N PRO A 65 1.89 23.32 16.93
CA PRO A 65 2.45 22.14 16.28
C PRO A 65 1.30 21.31 15.72
N ALA A 66 1.28 21.16 14.40
CA ALA A 66 0.46 20.14 13.79
C ALA A 66 1.05 18.83 14.30
N ASP A 67 0.30 18.15 15.18
CA ASP A 67 0.50 16.74 15.49
C ASP A 67 0.39 15.97 14.16
N GLY A 68 1.51 15.92 13.43
CA GLY A 68 1.63 15.16 12.21
C GLY A 68 1.62 13.68 12.57
N PRO A 69 0.92 12.81 11.81
CA PRO A 69 0.92 11.37 12.02
C PRO A 69 2.27 10.70 11.65
N GLY A 70 3.38 11.42 11.75
CA GLY A 70 4.71 11.02 11.27
C GLY A 70 5.28 9.81 12.00
N ASP A 71 4.98 9.65 13.28
CA ASP A 71 5.55 8.57 14.10
C ASP A 71 4.78 7.24 13.97
N GLY A 72 3.53 7.28 13.51
CA GLY A 72 2.70 6.09 13.34
C GLY A 72 3.00 5.29 12.06
N LEU A 73 3.46 5.96 11.00
CA LEU A 73 3.72 5.32 9.70
C LEU A 73 4.90 4.33 9.73
N PRO A 74 6.05 4.64 10.35
CA PRO A 74 7.13 3.67 10.51
C PRO A 74 6.75 2.50 11.42
N ALA A 75 6.01 2.77 12.50
CA ALA A 75 5.56 1.73 13.43
C ALA A 75 4.57 0.76 12.75
N MET A 76 3.60 1.28 12.00
CA MET A 76 2.65 0.47 11.24
C MET A 76 3.32 -0.32 10.12
N SER A 77 4.27 0.28 9.41
CA SER A 77 5.07 -0.42 8.39
C SER A 77 5.82 -1.61 8.99
N ARG A 78 6.48 -1.41 10.13
CA ARG A 78 7.18 -2.47 10.86
C ARG A 78 6.25 -3.58 11.32
N GLU A 79 5.07 -3.23 11.83
CA GLU A 79 4.07 -4.22 12.24
C GLU A 79 3.60 -5.06 11.04
N LEU A 80 3.37 -4.42 9.90
CA LEU A 80 2.99 -5.12 8.67
C LEU A 80 4.10 -6.04 8.16
N GLU A 81 5.36 -5.61 8.22
CA GLU A 81 6.53 -6.43 7.88
C GLU A 81 6.61 -7.69 8.76
N LEU A 82 6.43 -7.55 10.08
CA LEU A 82 6.41 -8.68 11.02
C LEU A 82 5.25 -9.65 10.72
N LYS A 83 4.07 -9.12 10.36
CA LYS A 83 2.93 -9.96 9.95
C LYS A 83 3.23 -10.70 8.66
N ILE A 84 3.83 -10.04 7.67
CA ILE A 84 4.22 -10.67 6.39
C ILE A 84 5.22 -11.80 6.65
N GLU A 85 6.22 -11.57 7.51
CA GLU A 85 7.20 -12.58 7.88
C GLU A 85 6.54 -13.78 8.57
N GLY A 86 5.66 -13.53 9.54
CA GLY A 86 4.90 -14.59 10.22
C GLY A 86 4.03 -15.41 9.26
N LEU A 87 3.32 -14.76 8.34
CA LEU A 87 2.52 -15.44 7.33
C LEU A 87 3.36 -16.30 6.37
N ARG A 88 4.53 -15.79 5.95
CA ARG A 88 5.47 -16.56 5.14
C ARG A 88 5.99 -17.80 5.87
N ALA A 89 6.31 -17.66 7.16
CA ALA A 89 6.76 -18.80 7.97
C ALA A 89 5.67 -19.88 8.09
N LEU A 90 4.41 -19.48 8.29
CA LEU A 90 3.28 -20.41 8.32
C LEU A 90 3.11 -21.14 6.98
N LEU A 91 3.20 -20.43 5.86
CA LEU A 91 3.07 -21.02 4.53
C LEU A 91 4.19 -22.03 4.23
N VAL A 92 5.42 -21.73 4.63
CA VAL A 92 6.55 -22.67 4.50
C VAL A 92 6.36 -23.90 5.39
N ALA A 93 5.90 -23.72 6.64
CA ALA A 93 5.64 -24.83 7.54
C ALA A 93 4.53 -25.75 6.97
N GLU A 94 3.50 -25.17 6.38
CA GLU A 94 2.42 -25.93 5.75
C GLU A 94 2.89 -26.65 4.49
N GLY A 95 3.69 -25.99 3.63
CA GLY A 95 4.33 -26.63 2.48
C GLY A 95 5.13 -27.87 2.89
N ARG A 96 5.94 -27.78 3.94
CA ARG A 96 6.71 -28.93 4.46
C ARG A 96 5.81 -30.07 4.94
N ARG A 97 4.65 -29.78 5.53
CA ARG A 97 3.69 -30.81 5.95
C ARG A 97 3.08 -31.51 4.73
N ALA A 98 2.72 -30.74 3.70
CA ALA A 98 2.20 -31.27 2.45
C ALA A 98 3.25 -32.17 1.77
N ASP A 99 4.50 -31.70 1.66
CA ASP A 99 5.60 -32.46 1.07
C ASP A 99 5.87 -33.78 1.84
N ALA A 100 5.81 -33.73 3.17
CA ALA A 100 5.98 -34.93 4.00
C ALA A 100 4.85 -35.95 3.81
N ALA A 101 3.60 -35.47 3.69
CA ALA A 101 2.44 -36.32 3.43
C ALA A 101 2.49 -36.93 2.02
N GLU A 102 2.93 -36.15 1.02
CA GLU A 102 3.16 -36.64 -0.34
C GLU A 102 4.25 -37.73 -0.37
N ALA A 103 5.39 -37.49 0.29
CA ALA A 103 6.46 -38.48 0.37
C ALA A 103 6.06 -39.76 1.13
N ASP A 104 5.17 -39.67 2.13
CA ASP A 104 4.62 -40.84 2.81
C ASP A 104 3.67 -41.61 1.87
N ARG A 105 2.73 -40.91 1.24
CA ARG A 105 1.81 -41.48 0.25
C ARG A 105 2.56 -42.20 -0.86
N ASP A 106 3.60 -41.59 -1.41
CA ASP A 106 4.38 -42.15 -2.52
C ASP A 106 5.15 -43.41 -2.07
N ARG A 107 5.70 -43.40 -0.84
CA ARG A 107 6.31 -44.58 -0.21
C ARG A 107 5.30 -45.72 -0.05
N TRP A 108 4.10 -45.42 0.43
CA TRP A 108 3.03 -46.42 0.55
C TRP A 108 2.59 -46.95 -0.81
N HIS A 109 2.45 -46.07 -1.80
CA HIS A 109 2.08 -46.46 -3.15
C HIS A 109 3.13 -47.37 -3.79
N GLU A 110 4.42 -47.07 -3.62
CA GLU A 110 5.53 -47.91 -4.08
C GLU A 110 5.49 -49.29 -3.42
N LEU A 111 5.32 -49.36 -2.10
CA LEU A 111 5.20 -50.63 -1.39
C LEU A 111 3.99 -51.44 -1.89
N ALA A 112 2.84 -50.80 -2.08
CA ALA A 112 1.63 -51.44 -2.57
C ALA A 112 1.78 -51.97 -4.01
N THR A 113 2.51 -51.26 -4.86
CA THR A 113 2.74 -51.65 -6.26
C THR A 113 3.92 -52.60 -6.47
N ARG A 114 4.74 -52.87 -5.45
CA ARG A 114 5.85 -53.84 -5.55
C ARG A 114 5.34 -55.27 -5.84
N PRO A 115 5.78 -55.89 -6.95
CA PRO A 115 5.44 -57.27 -7.27
C PRO A 115 5.92 -58.24 -6.18
N TRP A 116 5.15 -59.30 -5.93
CA TRP A 116 5.37 -60.27 -4.86
C TRP A 116 6.78 -60.90 -4.86
N TRP A 117 7.39 -61.09 -6.03
CA TRP A 117 8.74 -61.65 -6.18
C TRP A 117 9.86 -60.69 -5.72
N ARG A 118 9.68 -59.37 -5.81
CA ARG A 118 10.60 -58.35 -5.23
C ARG A 118 10.49 -58.23 -3.71
N ARG A 119 9.61 -59.00 -3.07
CA ARG A 119 9.49 -59.10 -1.61
C ARG A 119 10.17 -60.36 -1.05
N LEU A 120 10.55 -61.32 -1.91
CA LEU A 120 11.22 -62.57 -1.55
C LEU A 120 12.75 -62.53 -1.72
N ALA A 121 13.25 -61.69 -2.64
CA ALA A 121 14.66 -61.35 -2.70
C ALA A 121 14.90 -60.14 -1.78
N GLY A 122 15.36 -60.41 -0.56
CA GLY A 122 15.85 -59.37 0.36
C GLY A 122 17.04 -58.61 -0.21
#